data_AF-A0A498LLF8-F1
#
_entry.id   AF-A0A498LLF8-F1
#
_cell.length_a   1.000
_cell.length_b   1.000
_cell.length_c   1.000
_cell.angle_alpha   90.00
_cell.angle_beta   90.00
_cell.angle_gamma   90.00
#
_symmetry.space_group_name_H-M   'P 1'
#
loop_
_entity.id
_entity.type
_entity.pdbx_description
1 polymer ?
#
loop_
_entity_poly.entity_id
_entity_poly.type
_entity_poly.pdbx_seq_one_letter_code
_entity_poly.pdbx_strand_id
1 'polypeptide(L)'
;MVNYLLGVKFEDEIWYEITEEAARDQSESQTSEITIQHYIISSVLSLFGKDIVNNIVFLITHSDGLPPKNVLGGINKAEIPCRRDTSGQPVYFLFNNHQGEGRHTKERYIRAQRDAWDDSMDDMKHFFQSLDEKNRRSLELTSNVLIERIRLEASICNLQLRVQEIESKKSEKLQILEAIRTNKEKIEQSKNFAIEVKKTVKQKVPIESKSWKHRKATTCTVCEENCHEFDCWWASGPSKCEVMKNGYCTVCTGNCHYSKHVKENKKYAITNSSMRMEFDDLKKEYEKAQKESKRFSVIMDHLEKDLKEIENKKSIFLTLAYQTIKHLSQIALKPDSAFTLQHLDFFIPRVREAGNEEWVRELEEMKRKAVADEANKDALSYLKAGLGKLFFSVQ
;
A
#
# COMPACT_ATOMS: atom_id res chain seq x y z
N MET A 1 -0.27 -4.08 15.08
CA MET A 1 0.23 -3.00 14.19
C MET A 1 0.55 -3.52 12.80
N VAL A 2 1.33 -4.59 12.67
CA VAL A 2 1.56 -5.30 11.38
C VAL A 2 0.24 -5.81 10.76
N ASN A 3 -0.55 -6.60 11.50
CA ASN A 3 -1.88 -7.06 11.05
C ASN A 3 -2.86 -5.90 10.73
N TYR A 4 -2.69 -4.76 11.42
CA TYR A 4 -3.48 -3.56 11.18
C TYR A 4 -3.14 -2.90 9.83
N LEU A 5 -1.86 -2.82 9.48
CA LEU A 5 -1.41 -2.31 8.18
C LEU A 5 -1.75 -3.25 7.03
N LEU A 6 -1.96 -4.53 7.30
CA LEU A 6 -2.44 -5.51 6.31
C LEU A 6 -3.97 -5.49 6.11
N GLY A 7 -4.72 -4.75 6.93
CA GLY A 7 -6.18 -4.83 6.91
C GLY A 7 -6.75 -6.16 7.44
N VAL A 8 -5.96 -6.96 8.16
CA VAL A 8 -6.43 -8.20 8.82
C VAL A 8 -7.34 -7.80 9.98
N LYS A 9 -8.60 -8.21 9.88
CA LYS A 9 -9.67 -7.94 10.83
C LYS A 9 -9.67 -8.98 11.95
N PHE A 10 -10.32 -8.64 13.06
CA PHE A 10 -10.42 -9.56 14.20
C PHE A 10 -11.24 -10.80 13.85
N GLU A 11 -12.16 -10.66 12.88
CA GLU A 11 -13.08 -11.69 12.42
C GLU A 11 -12.49 -12.63 11.36
N ASP A 12 -11.28 -12.37 10.85
CA ASP A 12 -10.75 -13.11 9.69
C ASP A 12 -10.32 -14.56 10.00
N GLU A 13 -10.49 -15.08 11.24
CA GLU A 13 -10.06 -16.41 11.75
C GLU A 13 -8.58 -16.80 11.51
N ILE A 14 -7.84 -16.02 10.73
CA ILE A 14 -6.38 -16.09 10.54
C ILE A 14 -5.65 -15.96 11.89
N TRP A 15 -6.30 -15.36 12.89
CA TRP A 15 -5.81 -15.29 14.27
C TRP A 15 -5.66 -16.68 14.93
N TYR A 16 -6.52 -17.64 14.59
CA TYR A 16 -6.66 -18.93 15.29
C TYR A 16 -6.13 -20.13 14.49
N GLU A 17 -6.09 -20.06 13.15
CA GLU A 17 -5.44 -21.09 12.31
C GLU A 17 -3.91 -21.17 12.52
N ILE A 18 -3.33 -20.22 13.27
CA ILE A 18 -1.88 -20.16 13.56
C ILE A 18 -1.52 -20.87 14.88
N THR A 19 -2.51 -21.26 15.70
CA THR A 19 -2.26 -21.95 16.99
C THR A 19 -2.73 -23.40 17.05
N GLU A 20 -3.58 -23.85 16.11
CA GLU A 20 -3.98 -25.25 16.04
C GLU A 20 -3.31 -25.96 14.85
N GLU A 21 -2.15 -26.56 15.13
CA GLU A 21 -1.53 -27.54 14.25
C GLU A 21 -2.44 -28.79 14.13
N ALA A 22 -3.18 -28.91 13.04
CA ALA A 22 -3.54 -30.23 12.56
C ALA A 22 -2.25 -30.88 12.02
N ALA A 23 -1.86 -32.02 12.61
CA ALA A 23 -0.66 -32.78 12.26
C ALA A 23 -0.49 -32.93 10.74
N ARG A 24 0.43 -32.14 10.15
CA ARG A 24 0.86 -32.23 8.76
C ARG A 24 2.35 -32.55 8.70
N ASP A 25 2.78 -33.01 7.53
CA ASP A 25 4.11 -33.54 7.26
C ASP A 25 5.24 -32.60 7.73
N GLN A 26 6.30 -33.14 8.31
CA GLN A 26 7.35 -32.39 9.02
C GLN A 26 8.07 -31.36 8.13
N SER A 27 8.18 -31.65 6.83
CA SER A 27 8.77 -30.76 5.84
C SER A 27 7.86 -29.57 5.50
N GLU A 28 6.54 -29.77 5.41
CA GLU A 28 5.58 -28.70 5.16
C GLU A 28 5.42 -27.76 6.37
N SER A 29 5.41 -28.32 7.58
CA SER A 29 5.36 -27.56 8.84
C SER A 29 6.56 -26.62 8.97
N GLN A 30 7.80 -27.13 8.79
CA GLN A 30 9.02 -26.31 8.88
C GLN A 30 9.09 -25.21 7.81
N THR A 31 8.63 -25.50 6.59
CA THR A 31 8.62 -24.50 5.51
C THR A 31 7.61 -23.38 5.80
N SER A 32 6.47 -23.71 6.42
CA SER A 32 5.44 -22.74 6.81
C SER A 32 5.88 -21.83 7.97
N GLU A 33 6.61 -22.36 8.96
CA GLU A 33 7.13 -21.58 10.09
C GLU A 33 8.19 -20.57 9.65
N ILE A 34 9.12 -20.97 8.77
CA ILE A 34 10.17 -20.09 8.23
C ILE A 34 9.55 -18.93 7.44
N THR A 35 8.52 -19.22 6.64
CA THR A 35 7.76 -18.23 5.86
C THR A 35 7.12 -17.17 6.77
N ILE A 36 6.56 -17.60 7.91
CA ILE A 36 5.92 -16.70 8.88
C ILE A 36 6.95 -15.81 9.59
N GLN A 37 8.10 -16.35 10.00
CA GLN A 37 9.14 -15.58 10.68
C GLN A 37 9.71 -14.47 9.78
N HIS A 38 9.99 -14.82 8.53
CA HIS A 38 10.39 -13.86 7.50
C HIS A 38 9.35 -12.76 7.30
N TYR A 39 8.07 -13.14 7.21
CA TYR A 39 6.96 -12.20 7.09
C TYR A 39 6.91 -11.23 8.28
N ILE A 40 7.00 -11.73 9.52
CA ILE A 40 6.94 -10.91 10.73
C ILE A 40 8.10 -9.93 10.76
N ILE A 41 9.33 -10.40 10.54
CA ILE A 41 10.53 -9.54 10.55
C ILE A 41 10.43 -8.47 9.46
N SER A 42 10.15 -8.86 8.22
CA SER A 42 10.01 -7.92 7.11
C SER A 42 8.93 -6.87 7.40
N SER A 43 7.79 -7.32 7.94
CA SER A 43 6.67 -6.43 8.26
C SER A 43 7.00 -5.46 9.38
N VAL A 44 7.62 -5.90 10.47
CA VAL A 44 8.02 -5.04 11.59
C VAL A 44 9.05 -4.01 11.13
N LEU A 45 10.08 -4.43 10.38
CA LEU A 45 11.12 -3.52 9.88
C LEU A 45 10.55 -2.48 8.91
N SER A 46 9.55 -2.84 8.12
CA SER A 46 8.90 -1.94 7.16
C SER A 46 8.20 -0.73 7.82
N LEU A 47 7.94 -0.79 9.13
CA LEU A 47 7.24 0.25 9.88
C LEU A 47 8.14 1.43 10.21
N PHE A 48 9.44 1.17 10.31
CA PHE A 48 10.37 2.12 10.89
C PHE A 48 11.10 2.95 9.85
N GLY A 49 11.54 4.13 10.28
CA GLY A 49 12.49 4.96 9.56
C GLY A 49 13.87 4.30 9.51
N LYS A 50 14.63 4.54 8.44
CA LYS A 50 15.98 3.96 8.29
C LYS A 50 16.98 4.39 9.38
N ASP A 51 16.68 5.46 10.10
CA ASP A 51 17.50 6.03 11.17
C ASP A 51 17.55 5.16 12.43
N ILE A 52 16.62 4.20 12.58
CA ILE A 52 16.59 3.27 13.71
C ILE A 52 17.50 2.05 13.55
N VAL A 53 18.23 1.91 12.42
CA VAL A 53 19.01 0.69 12.14
C VAL A 53 19.96 0.33 13.29
N ASN A 54 20.59 1.35 13.90
CA ASN A 54 21.49 1.19 15.04
C ASN A 54 20.76 0.94 16.38
N ASN A 55 19.44 0.87 16.40
CA ASN A 55 18.65 0.49 17.59
C ASN A 55 18.22 -0.97 17.57
N ILE A 56 18.37 -1.65 16.43
CA ILE A 56 17.98 -3.05 16.27
C ILE A 56 19.16 -3.94 16.69
N VAL A 57 18.93 -4.72 17.75
CA VAL A 57 19.87 -5.71 18.31
C VAL A 57 19.15 -7.04 18.51
N PHE A 58 19.90 -8.13 18.66
CA PHE A 58 19.32 -9.47 18.82
C PHE A 58 19.50 -10.00 20.24
N LEU A 59 18.43 -10.53 20.82
CA LEU A 59 18.47 -11.25 22.09
C LEU A 59 18.30 -12.74 21.76
N ILE A 60 19.33 -13.54 21.99
CA ILE A 60 19.39 -14.94 21.56
C ILE A 60 19.13 -15.82 22.78
N THR A 61 17.94 -16.39 22.82
CA THR A 61 17.53 -17.31 23.88
C THR A 61 18.01 -18.73 23.64
N HIS A 62 18.09 -19.56 24.69
CA HIS A 62 18.56 -20.94 24.65
C HIS A 62 20.03 -21.07 24.19
N SER A 63 20.84 -20.05 24.48
CA SER A 63 22.27 -20.09 24.19
C SER A 63 23.00 -21.09 25.09
N ASP A 64 24.00 -21.77 24.55
CA ASP A 64 24.97 -22.58 25.28
C ASP A 64 26.19 -21.76 25.74
N GLY A 65 26.13 -20.43 25.65
CA GLY A 65 27.22 -19.50 25.95
C GLY A 65 28.25 -19.37 24.82
N LEU A 66 28.13 -20.16 23.75
CA LEU A 66 29.03 -20.08 22.60
C LEU A 66 28.52 -19.06 21.56
N PRO A 67 29.41 -18.51 20.71
CA PRO A 67 29.00 -17.63 19.62
C PRO A 67 27.92 -18.28 18.74
N PRO A 68 26.76 -17.63 18.54
CA PRO A 68 25.59 -18.23 17.89
C PRO A 68 25.73 -18.18 16.36
N LYS A 69 26.69 -18.95 15.82
CA LYS A 69 27.11 -18.92 14.41
C LYS A 69 25.96 -19.10 13.42
N ASN A 70 25.03 -20.01 13.71
CA ASN A 70 23.89 -20.29 12.83
C ASN A 70 22.94 -19.09 12.74
N VAL A 71 22.63 -18.48 13.89
CA VAL A 71 21.77 -17.29 13.97
C VAL A 71 22.42 -16.11 13.25
N LEU A 72 23.70 -15.85 13.53
CA LEU A 72 24.46 -14.77 12.87
C LEU A 72 24.60 -15.00 11.36
N GLY A 73 24.81 -16.25 10.94
CA GLY A 73 24.80 -16.64 9.54
C GLY A 73 23.47 -16.34 8.86
N GLY A 74 22.35 -16.66 9.51
CA GLY A 74 21.00 -16.34 9.03
C GLY A 74 20.75 -14.84 8.90
N ILE A 75 21.07 -14.07 9.94
CA ILE A 75 20.93 -12.60 9.95
C ILE A 75 21.74 -11.96 8.81
N ASN A 76 22.98 -12.41 8.61
CA ASN A 76 23.86 -11.89 7.56
C ASN A 76 23.39 -12.32 6.16
N LYS A 77 22.97 -13.58 5.98
CA LYS A 77 22.44 -14.09 4.71
C LYS A 77 21.16 -13.35 4.29
N ALA A 78 20.27 -13.07 5.24
CA ALA A 78 19.04 -12.33 5.01
C ALA A 78 19.23 -10.80 5.00
N GLU A 79 20.48 -10.33 5.15
CA GLU A 79 20.83 -8.91 5.15
C GLU A 79 19.96 -8.05 6.09
N ILE A 80 19.59 -8.60 7.26
CA ILE A 80 18.65 -7.92 8.18
C ILE A 80 19.28 -6.61 8.67
N PRO A 81 18.62 -5.46 8.45
CA PRO A 81 19.09 -4.17 8.96
C PRO A 81 19.18 -4.18 10.48
N CYS A 82 20.41 -4.03 11.01
CA CYS A 82 20.67 -4.05 12.44
C CYS A 82 21.94 -3.29 12.82
N ARG A 83 22.10 -3.02 14.11
CA ARG A 83 23.35 -2.48 14.68
C ARG A 83 24.46 -3.49 14.41
N ARG A 84 25.57 -3.01 13.86
CA ARG A 84 26.79 -3.80 13.65
C ARG A 84 27.94 -3.24 14.48
N ASP A 85 28.80 -4.11 14.96
CA ASP A 85 30.01 -3.74 15.70
C ASP A 85 31.14 -3.29 14.74
N THR A 86 32.33 -3.00 15.29
CA THR A 86 33.51 -2.59 14.51
C THR A 86 34.03 -3.66 13.56
N SER A 87 33.67 -4.93 13.78
CA SER A 87 33.99 -6.05 12.88
C SER A 87 32.91 -6.29 11.82
N GLY A 88 31.83 -5.50 11.85
CA GLY A 88 30.69 -5.65 10.96
C GLY A 88 29.71 -6.75 11.37
N GLN A 89 29.87 -7.37 12.55
CA GLN A 89 28.94 -8.40 13.02
C GLN A 89 27.70 -7.78 13.67
N PRO A 90 26.51 -8.42 13.52
CA PRO A 90 25.31 -8.00 14.25
C PRO A 90 25.58 -7.95 15.75
N VAL A 91 25.10 -6.90 16.44
CA VAL A 91 25.17 -6.84 17.89
C VAL A 91 24.08 -7.73 18.49
N TYR A 92 24.49 -8.63 19.39
CA TYR A 92 23.61 -9.58 20.06
C TYR A 92 23.98 -9.74 21.53
N PHE A 93 23.03 -10.29 22.30
CA PHE A 93 23.18 -10.66 23.71
C PHE A 93 22.63 -12.07 23.90
N LEU A 94 23.32 -12.89 24.69
CA LEU A 94 22.97 -14.29 24.89
C LEU A 94 22.17 -14.46 26.18
N PHE A 95 21.13 -15.29 26.12
CA PHE A 95 20.32 -15.63 27.29
C PHE A 95 20.08 -17.14 27.30
N ASN A 96 20.40 -17.79 28.41
CA ASN A 96 20.15 -19.20 28.59
C ASN A 96 19.00 -19.41 29.58
N ASN A 97 17.79 -19.58 29.04
CA ASN A 97 16.63 -20.02 29.80
C ASN A 97 16.62 -21.54 29.87
N HIS A 98 17.58 -22.13 30.58
CA HIS A 98 17.70 -23.59 30.68
C HIS A 98 16.52 -24.18 31.46
N GLN A 99 15.47 -24.62 30.76
CA GLN A 99 14.45 -25.50 31.32
C GLN A 99 15.06 -26.91 31.45
N GLY A 100 15.70 -27.17 32.59
CA GLY A 100 16.56 -28.33 32.70
C GLY A 100 15.83 -29.66 32.50
N GLU A 101 16.36 -30.50 31.61
CA GLU A 101 15.90 -31.87 31.44
C GLU A 101 16.40 -32.73 32.61
N GLY A 102 15.54 -33.65 33.09
CA GLY A 102 15.77 -34.50 34.28
C GLY A 102 16.88 -35.56 34.15
N ARG A 103 17.84 -35.39 33.24
CA ARG A 103 18.88 -36.37 32.87
C ARG A 103 20.20 -36.20 33.64
N HIS A 104 20.26 -35.28 34.60
CA HIS A 104 21.46 -34.98 35.37
C HIS A 104 21.31 -35.32 36.86
N THR A 105 22.43 -35.67 37.51
CA THR A 105 22.47 -35.71 38.98
C THR A 105 22.15 -34.31 39.52
N LYS A 106 21.55 -34.24 40.71
CA LYS A 106 21.14 -32.98 41.35
C LYS A 106 22.28 -31.95 41.38
N GLU A 107 23.51 -32.39 41.64
CA GLU A 107 24.68 -31.53 41.74
C GLU A 107 25.12 -30.97 40.38
N ARG A 108 25.03 -31.77 39.31
CA ARG A 108 25.35 -31.32 37.95
C ARG A 108 24.28 -30.35 37.43
N TYR A 109 23.02 -30.63 37.73
CA TYR A 109 21.90 -29.75 37.41
C TYR A 109 22.05 -28.38 38.07
N ILE A 110 22.35 -28.34 39.37
CA ILE A 110 22.52 -27.07 40.10
C ILE A 110 23.69 -26.25 39.55
N ARG A 111 24.81 -26.90 39.17
CA ARG A 111 25.94 -26.21 38.55
C ARG A 111 25.58 -25.63 37.18
N ALA A 112 25.02 -26.46 36.30
CA ALA A 112 24.62 -26.02 34.96
C ALA A 112 23.62 -24.86 35.00
N GLN A 113 22.67 -24.87 35.94
CA GLN A 113 21.75 -23.74 36.12
C GLN A 113 22.42 -22.48 36.65
N ARG A 114 23.38 -22.61 37.56
CA ARG A 114 24.14 -21.46 38.07
C ARG A 114 24.96 -20.82 36.95
N ASP A 115 25.69 -21.63 36.20
CA ASP A 115 26.54 -21.15 35.10
C ASP A 115 25.66 -20.44 34.04
N ALA A 116 24.55 -21.06 33.64
CA ALA A 116 23.58 -20.46 32.71
C ALA A 116 22.96 -19.14 33.23
N TRP A 117 22.70 -19.06 34.54
CA TRP A 117 22.17 -17.86 35.18
C TRP A 117 23.21 -16.74 35.19
N ASP A 118 24.44 -17.04 35.62
CA ASP A 118 25.53 -16.07 35.72
C ASP A 118 25.85 -15.49 34.32
N ASP A 119 25.95 -16.34 33.29
CA ASP A 119 26.13 -15.93 31.89
C ASP A 119 24.99 -14.99 31.44
N SER A 120 23.73 -15.38 31.69
CA SER A 120 22.57 -14.57 31.30
C SER A 120 22.51 -13.22 32.02
N MET A 121 22.93 -13.16 33.28
CA MET A 121 22.95 -11.94 34.09
C MET A 121 24.07 -10.99 33.65
N ASP A 122 25.23 -11.52 33.27
CA ASP A 122 26.32 -10.73 32.70
C ASP A 122 25.92 -10.15 31.34
N ASP A 123 25.31 -10.95 30.46
CA ASP A 123 24.77 -10.45 29.17
C ASP A 123 23.64 -9.43 29.36
N MET A 124 22.76 -9.62 30.35
CA MET A 124 21.72 -8.64 30.69
C MET A 124 22.33 -7.29 31.09
N LYS A 125 23.42 -7.31 31.89
CA LYS A 125 24.15 -6.10 32.28
C LYS A 125 24.76 -5.43 31.06
N HIS A 126 25.37 -6.19 30.15
CA HIS A 126 25.90 -5.66 28.90
C HIS A 126 24.81 -5.09 28.00
N PHE A 127 23.65 -5.74 27.91
CA PHE A 127 22.49 -5.23 27.18
C PHE A 127 22.06 -3.87 27.70
N PHE A 128 21.82 -3.73 29.02
CA PHE A 128 21.43 -2.44 29.61
C PHE A 128 22.51 -1.37 29.46
N GLN A 129 23.79 -1.73 29.58
CA GLN A 129 24.91 -0.80 29.30
C GLN A 129 24.94 -0.37 27.84
N SER A 130 24.52 -1.23 26.90
CA SER A 130 24.47 -0.95 25.47
C SER A 130 23.32 -0.03 25.05
N LEU A 131 22.36 0.23 25.94
CA LEU A 131 21.29 1.22 25.77
C LEU A 131 21.83 2.65 25.93
N ASP A 132 22.92 2.94 25.21
CA ASP A 132 23.60 4.23 25.18
C ASP A 132 22.65 5.34 24.71
N GLU A 133 22.59 6.44 25.45
CA GLU A 133 21.83 7.63 25.08
C GLU A 133 22.18 8.15 23.68
N LYS A 134 23.42 7.93 23.21
CA LYS A 134 23.85 8.30 21.84
C LYS A 134 23.10 7.56 20.74
N ASN A 135 22.59 6.36 21.05
CA ASN A 135 21.75 5.59 20.13
C ASN A 135 20.28 6.00 20.19
N ARG A 136 19.88 6.92 21.09
CA ARG A 136 18.51 7.43 21.11
C ARG A 136 18.17 8.08 19.76
N ARG A 137 17.02 7.69 19.21
CA ARG A 137 16.47 8.26 17.97
C ARG A 137 15.08 8.81 18.22
N SER A 138 14.76 9.89 17.52
CA SER A 138 13.39 10.39 17.44
C SER A 138 12.56 9.41 16.62
N LEU A 139 11.29 9.21 16.98
CA LEU A 139 10.37 8.41 16.17
C LEU A 139 9.74 9.24 15.04
N GLU A 140 10.19 10.46 14.79
CA GLU A 140 9.66 11.33 13.74
C GLU A 140 9.78 10.71 12.35
N LEU A 141 10.94 10.14 11.98
CA LEU A 141 11.10 9.50 10.67
C LEU A 141 10.21 8.25 10.54
N THR A 142 10.08 7.48 11.62
CA THR A 142 9.13 6.35 11.71
C THR A 142 7.69 6.82 11.53
N SER A 143 7.29 7.91 12.18
CA SER A 143 5.96 8.51 12.00
C SER A 143 5.74 8.93 10.55
N ASN A 144 6.75 9.53 9.91
CA ASN A 144 6.69 9.90 8.50
C ASN A 144 6.53 8.68 7.59
N VAL A 145 7.25 7.57 7.84
CA VAL A 145 7.08 6.31 7.10
C VAL A 145 5.63 5.82 7.17
N LEU A 146 5.04 5.78 8.37
CA LEU A 146 3.66 5.33 8.55
C LEU A 146 2.65 6.23 7.81
N ILE A 147 2.82 7.55 7.90
CA ILE A 147 1.97 8.52 7.19
C ILE A 147 2.09 8.36 5.67
N GLU A 148 3.31 8.20 5.15
CA GLU A 148 3.55 8.06 3.71
C GLU A 148 3.02 6.74 3.16
N ARG A 149 2.99 5.66 3.96
CA ARG A 149 2.32 4.40 3.58
C ARG A 149 0.80 4.58 3.45
N ILE A 150 0.19 5.28 4.41
CA ILE A 150 -1.24 5.63 4.35
C ILE A 150 -1.53 6.48 3.10
N ARG A 151 -0.67 7.45 2.80
CA ARG A 151 -0.78 8.27 1.58
C ARG A 151 -0.65 7.44 0.32
N LEU A 152 0.30 6.49 0.28
CA LEU A 152 0.48 5.59 -0.86
C LEU A 152 -0.79 4.78 -1.12
N GLU A 153 -1.33 4.13 -0.09
CA GLU A 153 -2.57 3.35 -0.20
C GLU A 153 -3.71 4.22 -0.75
N ALA A 154 -3.92 5.39 -0.14
CA ALA A 154 -4.96 6.32 -0.56
C ALA A 154 -4.77 6.83 -2.00
N SER A 155 -3.54 7.13 -2.41
CA SER A 155 -3.20 7.52 -3.78
C SER A 155 -3.44 6.38 -4.78
N ILE A 156 -3.14 5.14 -4.44
CA ILE A 156 -3.39 3.97 -5.30
C ILE A 156 -4.90 3.69 -5.41
N CYS A 157 -5.65 3.71 -4.32
CA CYS A 157 -7.11 3.58 -4.35
C CYS A 157 -7.76 4.68 -5.21
N ASN A 158 -7.34 5.95 -5.03
CA ASN A 158 -7.84 7.02 -5.87
C ASN A 158 -7.48 6.80 -7.34
N LEU A 159 -6.21 6.46 -7.65
CA LEU A 159 -5.77 6.17 -9.00
C LEU A 159 -6.60 5.06 -9.67
N GLN A 160 -6.93 3.98 -8.96
CA GLN A 160 -7.81 2.92 -9.47
C GLN A 160 -9.17 3.48 -9.92
N LEU A 161 -9.83 4.26 -9.06
CA LEU A 161 -11.10 4.89 -9.39
C LEU A 161 -10.97 5.90 -10.55
N ARG A 162 -9.89 6.70 -10.57
CA ARG A 162 -9.65 7.67 -11.64
C ARG A 162 -9.41 6.98 -12.98
N VAL A 163 -8.70 5.86 -13.01
CA VAL A 163 -8.49 5.07 -14.22
C VAL A 163 -9.82 4.54 -14.75
N GLN A 164 -10.68 3.98 -13.88
CA GLN A 164 -12.01 3.52 -14.28
C GLN A 164 -12.85 4.66 -14.87
N GLU A 165 -12.81 5.86 -14.29
CA GLU A 165 -13.50 7.02 -14.86
C GLU A 165 -12.93 7.47 -16.20
N ILE A 166 -11.61 7.49 -16.32
CA ILE A 166 -10.91 7.86 -17.55
C ILE A 166 -11.27 6.88 -18.67
N GLU A 167 -11.23 5.57 -18.40
CA GLU A 167 -11.61 4.52 -19.35
C GLU A 167 -13.08 4.63 -19.74
N SER A 168 -13.97 4.89 -18.78
CA SER A 168 -15.39 5.06 -19.06
C SER A 168 -15.68 6.30 -19.91
N LYS A 169 -15.05 7.43 -19.60
CA LYS A 169 -15.17 8.67 -20.42
C LYS A 169 -14.58 8.49 -21.81
N LYS A 170 -13.48 7.74 -21.95
CA LYS A 170 -12.92 7.38 -23.25
C LYS A 170 -13.91 6.53 -24.05
N SER A 171 -14.56 5.54 -23.42
CA SER A 171 -15.60 4.72 -24.05
C SER A 171 -16.81 5.54 -24.48
N GLU A 172 -17.30 6.46 -23.63
CA GLU A 172 -18.39 7.39 -23.95
C GLU A 172 -18.06 8.22 -25.21
N LYS A 173 -16.88 8.84 -25.24
CA LYS A 173 -16.44 9.67 -26.37
C LYS A 173 -16.27 8.84 -27.66
N LEU A 174 -15.77 7.61 -27.56
CA LEU A 174 -15.66 6.69 -28.71
C LEU A 174 -17.03 6.26 -29.25
N GLN A 175 -18.02 6.02 -28.39
CA GLN A 175 -19.39 5.73 -28.81
C GLN A 175 -20.00 6.90 -29.58
N ILE A 176 -19.78 8.13 -29.11
CA ILE A 176 -20.21 9.35 -29.80
C ILE A 176 -19.53 9.48 -31.16
N LEU A 177 -18.19 9.30 -31.20
CA LEU A 177 -17.42 9.35 -32.44
C LEU A 177 -17.93 8.35 -33.47
N GLU A 178 -18.21 7.11 -33.05
CA GLU A 178 -18.73 6.09 -33.94
C GLU A 178 -20.14 6.42 -34.44
N ALA A 179 -21.04 6.85 -33.54
CA ALA A 179 -22.38 7.27 -33.93
C ALA A 179 -22.36 8.42 -34.94
N ILE A 180 -21.46 9.39 -34.77
CA ILE A 180 -21.24 10.49 -35.71
C ILE A 180 -20.74 9.96 -37.07
N ARG A 181 -19.79 9.02 -37.09
CA ARG A 181 -19.27 8.42 -38.33
C ARG A 181 -20.33 7.62 -39.08
N THR A 182 -21.08 6.76 -38.39
CA THR A 182 -22.13 5.94 -39.02
C THR A 182 -23.28 6.79 -39.57
N ASN A 183 -23.59 7.92 -38.94
CA ASN A 183 -24.69 8.79 -39.34
C ASN A 183 -24.24 10.01 -40.19
N LYS A 184 -23.06 9.94 -40.83
CA LYS A 184 -22.49 11.03 -41.64
C LYS A 184 -23.48 11.58 -42.68
N GLU A 185 -24.17 10.72 -43.42
CA GLU A 185 -25.15 11.14 -44.43
C GLU A 185 -26.34 11.90 -43.81
N LYS A 186 -26.80 11.49 -42.62
CA LYS A 186 -27.87 12.20 -41.90
C LYS A 186 -27.40 13.58 -41.46
N ILE A 187 -26.15 13.72 -41.03
CA ILE A 187 -25.54 15.00 -40.67
C ILE A 187 -25.46 15.92 -41.90
N GLU A 188 -25.03 15.40 -43.06
CA GLU A 188 -24.99 16.15 -44.32
C GLU A 188 -26.40 16.62 -44.75
N GLN A 189 -27.41 15.80 -44.51
CA GLN A 189 -28.82 16.13 -44.73
C GLN A 189 -29.45 16.99 -43.61
N SER A 190 -28.67 17.42 -42.60
CA SER A 190 -29.16 18.17 -41.43
C SER A 190 -30.32 17.47 -40.68
N LYS A 191 -30.31 16.14 -40.66
CA LYS A 191 -31.28 15.32 -39.94
C LYS A 191 -30.73 14.97 -38.56
N ASN A 192 -31.55 15.21 -37.54
CA ASN A 192 -31.25 14.80 -36.18
C ASN A 192 -31.36 13.27 -36.01
N PHE A 193 -30.66 12.73 -35.02
CA PHE A 193 -30.68 11.32 -34.66
C PHE A 193 -30.31 11.12 -33.19
N ALA A 194 -30.84 10.04 -32.61
CA ALA A 194 -30.53 9.63 -31.26
C ALA A 194 -29.18 8.89 -31.20
N ILE A 195 -28.43 9.17 -30.14
CA ILE A 195 -27.19 8.51 -29.76
C ILE A 195 -27.41 7.92 -28.38
N GLU A 196 -27.16 6.61 -28.24
CA GLU A 196 -27.14 5.94 -26.95
C GLU A 196 -25.70 5.89 -26.44
N VAL A 197 -25.48 6.48 -25.27
CA VAL A 197 -24.17 6.51 -24.62
C VAL A 197 -24.26 6.00 -23.20
N LYS A 198 -23.25 5.26 -22.77
CA LYS A 198 -23.08 4.94 -21.36
C LYS A 198 -22.29 6.06 -20.69
N LYS A 199 -22.96 6.83 -19.83
CA LYS A 199 -22.35 7.93 -19.08
C LYS A 199 -22.06 7.49 -17.65
N THR A 200 -20.90 7.87 -17.14
CA THR A 200 -20.56 7.66 -15.73
C THR A 200 -21.03 8.84 -14.89
N VAL A 201 -21.68 8.53 -13.78
CA VAL A 201 -22.11 9.51 -12.78
C VAL A 201 -21.54 9.10 -11.42
N LYS A 202 -21.04 10.10 -10.68
CA LYS A 202 -20.60 9.93 -9.31
C LYS A 202 -21.80 10.06 -8.39
N GLN A 203 -22.04 9.06 -7.55
CA GLN A 203 -23.08 9.11 -6.54
C GLN A 203 -22.47 8.90 -5.15
N LYS A 204 -23.00 9.62 -4.17
CA LYS A 204 -22.60 9.44 -2.78
C LYS A 204 -23.40 8.31 -2.14
N VAL A 205 -22.74 7.20 -1.83
CA VAL A 205 -23.33 5.96 -1.29
C VAL A 205 -22.84 5.70 0.14
N PRO A 206 -23.64 5.07 1.01
CA PRO A 206 -23.19 4.68 2.35
C PRO A 206 -22.04 3.66 2.30
N ILE A 207 -21.20 3.64 3.34
CA ILE A 207 -20.13 2.63 3.45
C ILE A 207 -20.69 1.42 4.20
N GLU A 208 -20.73 0.28 3.52
CA GLU A 208 -21.16 -0.99 4.09
C GLU A 208 -19.97 -1.68 4.76
N SER A 209 -19.68 -1.28 6.01
CA SER A 209 -18.65 -1.94 6.83
C SER A 209 -19.14 -2.27 8.23
N LYS A 210 -19.01 -3.54 8.61
CA LYS A 210 -19.30 -4.01 9.98
C LYS A 210 -18.35 -3.37 11.00
N SER A 211 -17.08 -3.23 10.64
CA SER A 211 -16.04 -2.63 11.48
C SER A 211 -16.21 -1.12 11.56
N TRP A 212 -16.32 -0.61 12.79
CA TRP A 212 -16.45 0.82 13.08
C TRP A 212 -15.27 1.66 12.56
N LYS A 213 -14.11 1.04 12.33
CA LYS A 213 -12.89 1.71 11.86
C LYS A 213 -12.96 2.14 10.39
N HIS A 214 -13.77 1.46 9.57
CA HIS A 214 -13.96 1.80 8.15
C HIS A 214 -15.34 2.42 7.88
N ARG A 215 -16.03 2.91 8.91
CA ARG A 215 -17.36 3.55 8.76
C ARG A 215 -17.30 4.99 8.31
N LYS A 216 -16.12 5.59 8.14
CA LYS A 216 -16.00 6.99 7.72
C LYS A 216 -14.88 7.16 6.71
N ALA A 217 -15.21 7.70 5.55
CA ALA A 217 -14.26 8.13 4.55
C ALA A 217 -14.07 9.65 4.62
N THR A 218 -12.85 10.11 4.33
CA THR A 218 -12.58 11.53 4.04
C THR A 218 -12.72 11.74 2.54
N THR A 219 -13.72 12.52 2.13
CA THR A 219 -14.04 12.78 0.72
C THR A 219 -13.92 14.27 0.39
N CYS A 220 -13.44 14.60 -0.80
CA CYS A 220 -13.41 15.98 -1.31
C CYS A 220 -14.76 16.32 -1.96
N THR A 221 -15.40 17.41 -1.54
CA THR A 221 -16.69 17.85 -2.09
C THR A 221 -16.54 18.68 -3.36
N VAL A 222 -15.32 19.15 -3.68
CA VAL A 222 -15.02 19.92 -4.90
C VAL A 222 -14.65 18.98 -6.04
N CYS A 223 -13.77 18.02 -5.79
CA CYS A 223 -13.37 17.03 -6.80
C CYS A 223 -14.35 15.85 -6.90
N GLU A 224 -15.22 15.67 -5.90
CA GLU A 224 -16.07 14.49 -5.73
C GLU A 224 -15.24 13.19 -5.71
N GLU A 225 -14.23 13.16 -4.84
CA GLU A 225 -13.22 12.10 -4.79
C GLU A 225 -13.09 11.53 -3.39
N ASN A 226 -12.78 10.23 -3.30
CA ASN A 226 -12.50 9.55 -2.05
C ASN A 226 -11.01 9.70 -1.75
N CYS A 227 -10.67 10.50 -0.74
CA CYS A 227 -9.29 10.85 -0.43
C CYS A 227 -8.66 9.92 0.61
N HIS A 228 -9.46 9.37 1.53
CA HIS A 228 -9.00 8.38 2.50
C HIS A 228 -10.20 7.53 2.95
N GLU A 229 -10.33 6.30 2.45
CA GLU A 229 -11.50 5.45 2.67
C GLU A 229 -11.42 4.58 3.93
N PHE A 230 -10.22 4.09 4.26
CA PHE A 230 -10.02 3.09 5.31
C PHE A 230 -9.26 3.68 6.49
N ASP A 231 -9.51 3.14 7.70
CA ASP A 231 -8.73 3.35 8.93
C ASP A 231 -8.51 4.79 9.43
N CYS A 232 -9.13 5.77 8.79
CA CYS A 232 -9.23 7.13 9.29
C CYS A 232 -10.28 7.20 10.41
N TRP A 233 -10.17 6.46 11.50
CA TRP A 233 -11.16 6.52 12.60
C TRP A 233 -10.75 7.48 13.73
N TRP A 234 -9.44 7.60 13.97
CA TRP A 234 -8.87 8.38 15.08
C TRP A 234 -8.79 9.90 14.80
N ALA A 235 -8.69 10.30 13.53
CA ALA A 235 -8.66 11.72 13.18
C ALA A 235 -9.99 12.41 13.53
N SER A 236 -9.96 13.46 14.34
CA SER A 236 -11.21 14.14 14.78
C SER A 236 -11.94 14.89 13.66
N GLY A 237 -11.29 15.12 12.52
CA GLY A 237 -11.86 15.79 11.35
C GLY A 237 -10.89 15.80 10.17
N PRO A 238 -11.28 16.38 9.01
CA PRO A 238 -10.47 16.35 7.79
C PRO A 238 -9.08 16.96 7.96
N SER A 239 -8.92 18.03 8.75
CA SER A 239 -7.62 18.68 8.97
C SER A 239 -6.58 17.80 9.65
N LYS A 240 -7.01 16.78 10.40
CA LYS A 240 -6.13 15.83 11.10
C LYS A 240 -5.95 14.51 10.33
N CYS A 241 -6.50 14.40 9.13
CA CYS A 241 -6.31 13.22 8.30
C CYS A 241 -4.87 13.17 7.78
N GLU A 242 -4.28 11.98 7.74
CA GLU A 242 -2.89 11.71 7.36
C GLU A 242 -2.59 12.09 5.90
N VAL A 243 -3.61 12.05 5.05
CA VAL A 243 -3.53 12.51 3.65
C VAL A 243 -3.50 14.04 3.52
N MET A 244 -3.64 14.78 4.62
CA MET A 244 -3.43 16.22 4.63
C MET A 244 -1.97 16.54 4.95
N LYS A 245 -1.35 17.38 4.13
CA LYS A 245 -0.01 17.92 4.33
C LYS A 245 -0.09 19.44 4.22
N ASN A 246 0.37 20.15 5.24
CA ASN A 246 0.33 21.63 5.28
C ASN A 246 -1.07 22.22 5.01
N GLY A 247 -2.13 21.52 5.44
CA GLY A 247 -3.53 21.94 5.24
C GLY A 247 -4.17 21.54 3.91
N TYR A 248 -3.42 20.90 3.00
CA TYR A 248 -3.90 20.50 1.68
C TYR A 248 -3.87 18.98 1.51
N CYS A 249 -4.86 18.46 0.78
CA CYS A 249 -4.96 17.03 0.48
C CYS A 249 -3.89 16.63 -0.56
N THR A 250 -3.18 15.53 -0.30
CA THR A 250 -2.17 14.98 -1.22
C THR A 250 -2.72 13.94 -2.19
N VAL A 251 -4.03 13.63 -2.10
CA VAL A 251 -4.67 12.53 -2.85
C VAL A 251 -5.62 13.04 -3.93
N CYS A 252 -6.44 14.05 -3.64
CA CYS A 252 -7.41 14.54 -4.62
C CYS A 252 -6.75 15.33 -5.77
N THR A 253 -7.37 15.29 -6.94
CA THR A 253 -6.90 15.96 -8.17
C THR A 253 -6.58 17.43 -7.96
N GLY A 254 -7.40 18.14 -7.18
CA GLY A 254 -7.28 19.59 -7.00
C GLY A 254 -6.34 20.02 -5.88
N ASN A 255 -5.63 19.10 -5.21
CA ASN A 255 -4.87 19.38 -3.98
C ASN A 255 -5.64 20.29 -3.00
N CYS A 256 -6.93 20.00 -2.81
CA CYS A 256 -7.85 20.92 -2.17
C CYS A 256 -7.53 21.09 -0.68
N HIS A 257 -7.78 22.29 -0.15
CA HIS A 257 -7.66 22.56 1.28
C HIS A 257 -8.61 21.66 2.10
N TYR A 258 -8.23 21.29 3.32
CA TYR A 258 -9.00 20.37 4.16
C TYR A 258 -10.45 20.84 4.40
N SER A 259 -10.72 22.14 4.34
CA SER A 259 -12.07 22.70 4.50
C SER A 259 -13.04 22.33 3.37
N LYS A 260 -12.53 21.81 2.26
CA LYS A 260 -13.31 21.25 1.14
C LYS A 260 -13.53 19.74 1.26
N HIS A 261 -13.18 19.17 2.41
CA HIS A 261 -13.34 17.76 2.68
C HIS A 261 -14.34 17.55 3.81
N VAL A 262 -15.04 16.42 3.73
CA VAL A 262 -15.96 15.95 4.76
C VAL A 262 -15.59 14.55 5.17
N LYS A 263 -15.83 14.23 6.44
CA LYS A 263 -15.58 12.92 7.02
C LYS A 263 -16.88 12.30 7.49
N GLU A 264 -17.39 11.34 6.75
CA GLU A 264 -18.73 10.79 6.95
C GLU A 264 -18.85 9.33 6.52
N ASN A 265 -19.94 8.67 6.90
CA ASN A 265 -20.25 7.29 6.51
C ASN A 265 -20.80 7.20 5.08
N LYS A 266 -20.16 7.91 4.15
CA LYS A 266 -20.48 7.86 2.73
C LYS A 266 -19.23 8.05 1.89
N LYS A 267 -19.24 7.48 0.70
CA LYS A 267 -18.18 7.63 -0.30
C LYS A 267 -18.77 7.86 -1.69
N TYR A 268 -17.97 8.37 -2.61
CA TYR A 268 -18.34 8.46 -4.01
C TYR A 268 -18.15 7.08 -4.66
N ALA A 269 -19.20 6.57 -5.29
CA ALA A 269 -19.18 5.42 -6.16
C ALA A 269 -19.47 5.86 -7.59
N ILE A 270 -18.85 5.17 -8.54
CA ILE A 270 -19.06 5.39 -9.97
C ILE A 270 -20.18 4.45 -10.41
N THR A 271 -21.24 5.03 -10.95
CA THR A 271 -22.36 4.29 -11.51
C THR A 271 -22.49 4.59 -13.00
N ASN A 272 -22.82 3.56 -13.78
CA ASN A 272 -23.09 3.72 -15.21
C ASN A 272 -24.58 3.93 -15.42
N SER A 273 -24.91 4.96 -16.21
CA SER A 273 -26.27 5.23 -16.64
C SER A 273 -26.30 5.25 -18.17
N SER A 274 -27.20 4.45 -18.76
CA SER A 274 -27.49 4.56 -20.18
C SER A 274 -28.31 5.82 -20.41
N MET A 275 -27.77 6.72 -21.22
CA MET A 275 -28.40 7.98 -21.58
C MET A 275 -28.62 8.00 -23.08
N ARG A 276 -29.85 8.33 -23.47
CA ARG A 276 -30.18 8.66 -24.85
C ARG A 276 -30.09 10.18 -25.00
N MET A 277 -29.29 10.64 -25.95
CA MET A 277 -29.15 12.06 -26.28
C MET A 277 -29.35 12.26 -27.78
N GLU A 278 -29.84 13.43 -28.16
CA GLU A 278 -30.02 13.79 -29.56
C GLU A 278 -28.77 14.52 -30.08
N PHE A 279 -28.41 14.27 -31.34
CA PHE A 279 -27.23 14.88 -31.96
C PHE A 279 -27.29 16.42 -31.96
N ASP A 280 -28.48 17.00 -32.14
CA ASP A 280 -28.66 18.45 -32.07
C ASP A 280 -28.34 19.04 -30.69
N ASP A 281 -28.56 18.29 -29.61
CA ASP A 281 -28.24 18.75 -28.26
C ASP A 281 -26.74 18.67 -27.98
N LEU A 282 -26.09 17.58 -28.44
CA LEU A 282 -24.63 17.47 -28.44
C LEU A 282 -23.99 18.62 -29.22
N LYS A 283 -24.54 18.96 -30.39
CA LYS A 283 -24.09 20.07 -31.22
C LYS A 283 -24.16 21.40 -30.47
N LYS A 284 -25.27 21.69 -29.79
CA LYS A 284 -25.42 22.92 -28.98
C LYS A 284 -24.38 23.02 -27.85
N GLU A 285 -24.01 21.90 -27.22
CA GLU A 285 -22.98 21.89 -26.18
C GLU A 285 -21.62 22.32 -26.73
N TYR A 286 -21.24 21.84 -27.92
CA TYR A 286 -20.00 22.22 -28.58
C TYR A 286 -20.06 23.61 -29.25
N GLU A 287 -21.23 24.05 -29.74
CA GLU A 287 -21.44 25.38 -30.32
C GLU A 287 -21.35 26.51 -29.27
N LYS A 288 -21.75 26.26 -28.01
CA LYS A 288 -21.54 27.25 -26.92
C LYS A 288 -20.07 27.55 -26.64
N ALA A 289 -19.15 26.68 -27.05
CA ALA A 289 -17.71 26.85 -26.84
C ALA A 289 -17.04 27.78 -27.88
N GLN A 290 -17.65 28.05 -29.06
CA GLN A 290 -17.16 29.06 -30.01
C GLN A 290 -18.20 29.48 -31.08
N LYS A 291 -18.10 30.74 -31.53
CA LYS A 291 -19.00 31.39 -32.52
C LYS A 291 -18.80 30.97 -33.99
N GLU A 292 -17.96 29.99 -34.32
CA GLU A 292 -17.63 29.68 -35.72
C GLU A 292 -17.77 28.19 -36.10
N SER A 293 -18.51 28.00 -37.21
CA SER A 293 -18.56 26.86 -38.14
C SER A 293 -19.22 25.54 -37.71
N LYS A 294 -20.38 25.30 -38.35
CA LYS A 294 -21.31 24.17 -38.27
C LYS A 294 -20.80 22.87 -38.92
N ARG A 295 -19.52 22.50 -38.79
CA ARG A 295 -18.94 21.37 -39.56
C ARG A 295 -18.54 20.17 -38.69
N PHE A 296 -18.86 19.00 -39.23
CA PHE A 296 -18.47 17.66 -38.76
C PHE A 296 -17.02 17.56 -38.26
N SER A 297 -16.06 18.23 -38.92
CA SER A 297 -14.65 18.23 -38.52
C SER A 297 -14.40 18.88 -37.15
N VAL A 298 -15.13 19.93 -36.80
CA VAL A 298 -14.92 20.68 -35.55
C VAL A 298 -15.30 19.84 -34.32
N ILE A 299 -16.40 19.07 -34.42
CA ILE A 299 -16.83 18.17 -33.34
C ILE A 299 -15.83 17.02 -33.16
N MET A 300 -15.30 16.49 -34.27
CA MET A 300 -14.26 15.45 -34.25
C MET A 300 -12.98 15.96 -33.56
N ASP A 301 -12.48 17.15 -33.95
CA ASP A 301 -11.29 17.76 -33.36
C ASP A 301 -11.46 18.01 -31.85
N HIS A 302 -12.66 18.43 -31.43
CA HIS A 302 -12.97 18.62 -30.01
C HIS A 302 -13.01 17.31 -29.23
N LEU A 303 -13.62 16.26 -29.78
CA LEU A 303 -13.63 14.93 -29.16
C LEU A 303 -12.22 14.36 -29.04
N GLU A 304 -11.36 14.54 -30.04
CA GLU A 304 -9.95 14.15 -29.98
C GLU A 304 -9.16 14.95 -28.95
N LYS A 305 -9.41 16.27 -28.84
CA LYS A 305 -8.81 17.10 -27.79
C LYS A 305 -9.25 16.67 -26.39
N ASP A 306 -10.53 16.39 -26.19
CA ASP A 306 -11.08 15.89 -24.92
C ASP A 306 -10.41 14.57 -24.52
N LEU A 307 -10.25 13.65 -25.47
CA LEU A 307 -9.56 12.37 -25.27
C LEU A 307 -8.11 12.59 -24.81
N LYS A 308 -7.40 13.52 -25.43
CA LYS A 308 -6.03 13.88 -25.04
C LYS A 308 -5.96 14.50 -23.65
N GLU A 309 -6.91 15.36 -23.28
CA GLU A 309 -6.97 15.95 -21.93
C GLU A 309 -7.28 14.89 -20.87
N ILE A 310 -8.17 13.94 -21.17
CA ILE A 310 -8.50 12.80 -20.31
C ILE A 310 -7.23 11.95 -20.05
N GLU A 311 -6.43 11.70 -21.08
CA GLU A 311 -5.16 10.97 -20.93
C GLU A 311 -4.12 11.78 -20.12
N ASN A 312 -4.04 13.09 -20.31
CA ASN A 312 -3.15 13.95 -19.51
C ASN A 312 -3.48 13.92 -18.01
N LYS A 313 -4.76 13.80 -17.63
CA LYS A 313 -5.17 13.68 -16.22
C LYS A 313 -4.61 12.42 -15.56
N LYS A 314 -4.46 11.32 -16.30
CA LYS A 314 -3.82 10.09 -15.80
C LYS A 314 -2.40 10.35 -15.30
N SER A 315 -1.63 11.16 -16.03
CA SER A 315 -0.24 11.48 -15.71
C SER A 315 -0.09 12.15 -14.33
N ILE A 316 -1.05 13.00 -13.94
CA ILE A 316 -1.04 13.67 -12.61
C ILE A 316 -1.09 12.63 -11.50
N PHE A 317 -2.02 11.66 -11.58
CA PHE A 317 -2.17 10.62 -10.56
C PHE A 317 -0.98 9.66 -10.51
N LEU A 318 -0.43 9.32 -11.67
CA LEU A 318 0.79 8.52 -11.74
C LEU A 318 1.96 9.24 -11.09
N THR A 319 2.09 10.55 -11.31
CA THR A 319 3.13 11.37 -10.69
C THR A 319 3.01 11.37 -9.17
N LEU A 320 1.82 11.58 -8.63
CA LEU A 320 1.58 11.59 -7.17
C LEU A 320 1.94 10.26 -6.51
N ALA A 321 1.48 9.14 -7.09
CA ALA A 321 1.77 7.81 -6.57
C ALA A 321 3.28 7.50 -6.65
N TYR A 322 3.94 7.80 -7.78
CA TYR A 322 5.37 7.58 -7.95
C TYR A 322 6.21 8.42 -6.98
N GLN A 323 5.88 9.70 -6.79
CA GLN A 323 6.56 10.57 -5.82
C GLN A 323 6.46 10.01 -4.39
N THR A 324 5.30 9.46 -4.02
CA THR A 324 5.09 8.84 -2.71
C THR A 324 5.96 7.59 -2.55
N ILE A 325 6.02 6.71 -3.56
CA ILE A 325 6.91 5.53 -3.56
C ILE A 325 8.38 5.95 -3.45
N LYS A 326 8.79 6.97 -4.23
CA LYS A 326 10.16 7.49 -4.22
C LYS A 326 10.54 8.11 -2.88
N HIS A 327 9.59 8.76 -2.21
CA HIS A 327 9.86 9.29 -0.88
C HIS A 327 9.95 8.17 0.15
N LEU A 328 9.04 7.19 0.14
CA LEU A 328 9.11 5.99 0.99
C LEU A 328 10.44 5.26 0.83
N SER A 329 10.94 5.13 -0.41
CA SER A 329 12.23 4.48 -0.67
C SER A 329 13.44 5.18 -0.05
N GLN A 330 13.31 6.47 0.25
CA GLN A 330 14.36 7.26 0.87
C GLN A 330 14.31 7.24 2.40
N ILE A 331 13.12 7.05 3.00
CA ILE A 331 12.93 7.21 4.46
C ILE A 331 12.75 5.90 5.20
N ALA A 332 12.17 4.87 4.57
CA ALA A 332 11.85 3.60 5.23
C ALA A 332 13.10 2.74 5.44
N LEU A 333 13.14 2.00 6.54
CA LEU A 333 14.18 1.02 6.82
C LEU A 333 14.15 -0.15 5.82
N LYS A 334 12.94 -0.62 5.48
CA LYS A 334 12.70 -1.64 4.47
C LYS A 334 11.69 -1.14 3.42
N PRO A 335 12.16 -0.40 2.40
CA PRO A 335 11.27 0.25 1.41
C PRO A 335 10.66 -0.73 0.41
N ASP A 336 11.34 -1.83 0.16
CA ASP A 336 11.01 -2.98 -0.68
C ASP A 336 10.05 -3.96 -0.02
N SER A 337 9.46 -3.60 1.12
CA SER A 337 8.48 -4.42 1.86
C SER A 337 7.29 -4.85 1.00
N ALA A 338 6.67 -5.99 1.34
CA ALA A 338 5.46 -6.50 0.70
C ALA A 338 4.32 -5.46 0.58
N PHE A 339 4.20 -4.53 1.52
CA PHE A 339 3.26 -3.40 1.50
C PHE A 339 3.45 -2.45 0.31
N THR A 340 4.67 -2.25 -0.15
CA THR A 340 4.94 -1.45 -1.36
C THR A 340 4.68 -2.31 -2.61
N LEU A 341 5.11 -3.58 -2.56
CA LEU A 341 5.06 -4.49 -3.70
C LEU A 341 3.65 -4.83 -4.17
N GLN A 342 2.69 -4.96 -3.25
CA GLN A 342 1.31 -5.28 -3.59
C GLN A 342 0.69 -4.27 -4.58
N HIS A 343 1.16 -3.02 -4.57
CA HIS A 343 0.65 -1.97 -5.47
C HIS A 343 1.40 -1.93 -6.80
N LEU A 344 2.64 -2.45 -6.86
CA LEU A 344 3.47 -2.36 -8.07
C LEU A 344 2.89 -3.17 -9.23
N ASP A 345 2.20 -4.28 -8.95
CA ASP A 345 1.52 -5.09 -9.97
C ASP A 345 0.44 -4.29 -10.72
N PHE A 346 -0.29 -3.43 -10.02
CA PHE A 346 -1.25 -2.50 -10.61
C PHE A 346 -0.56 -1.28 -11.24
N PHE A 347 0.45 -0.72 -10.56
CA PHE A 347 1.00 0.59 -10.88
C PHE A 347 1.94 0.58 -12.08
N ILE A 348 2.86 -0.39 -12.18
CA ILE A 348 3.87 -0.46 -13.24
C ILE A 348 3.26 -0.46 -14.65
N PRO A 349 2.23 -1.30 -14.97
CA PRO A 349 1.60 -1.27 -16.27
C PRO A 349 1.03 0.12 -16.64
N ARG A 350 0.47 0.84 -15.66
CA ARG A 350 -0.13 2.15 -15.88
C ARG A 350 0.90 3.24 -16.16
N VAL A 351 2.08 3.14 -15.55
CA VAL A 351 3.22 4.02 -15.85
C VAL A 351 3.79 3.72 -17.24
N ARG A 352 3.88 2.45 -17.62
CA ARG A 352 4.31 2.01 -18.95
C ARG A 352 3.39 2.51 -20.05
N GLU A 353 2.08 2.39 -19.85
CA GLU A 353 1.07 2.96 -20.76
C GLU A 353 1.20 4.49 -20.92
N ALA A 354 1.72 5.19 -19.92
CA ALA A 354 1.99 6.62 -19.97
C ALA A 354 3.34 6.98 -20.62
N GLY A 355 4.14 5.99 -21.03
CA GLY A 355 5.41 6.19 -21.72
C GLY A 355 6.57 6.65 -20.85
N ASN A 356 6.48 6.52 -19.52
CA ASN A 356 7.53 6.94 -18.60
C ASN A 356 8.50 5.78 -18.27
N GLU A 357 9.36 5.46 -19.24
CA GLU A 357 10.28 4.31 -19.17
C GLU A 357 11.31 4.41 -18.02
N GLU A 358 11.71 5.62 -17.63
CA GLU A 358 12.61 5.81 -16.49
C GLU A 358 11.97 5.32 -15.19
N TRP A 359 10.71 5.71 -14.94
CA TRP A 359 9.98 5.29 -13.74
C TRP A 359 9.69 3.79 -13.77
N VAL A 360 9.34 3.23 -14.94
CA VAL A 360 9.16 1.79 -15.11
C VAL A 360 10.42 1.05 -14.68
N ARG A 361 11.59 1.45 -15.19
CA ARG A 361 12.87 0.81 -14.85
C ARG A 361 13.17 0.86 -13.35
N GLU A 362 12.95 2.00 -12.71
CA GLU A 362 13.16 2.14 -11.26
C GLU A 362 12.22 1.26 -10.43
N LEU A 363 10.93 1.23 -10.79
CA LEU A 363 9.92 0.44 -10.09
C LEU A 363 10.13 -1.07 -10.31
N GLU A 364 10.52 -1.48 -11.52
CA GLU A 364 10.88 -2.86 -11.82
C GLU A 364 12.14 -3.29 -11.09
N GLU A 365 13.13 -2.40 -10.96
CA GLU A 365 14.32 -2.69 -10.17
C GLU A 365 13.99 -2.85 -8.68
N MET A 366 13.14 -1.98 -8.13
CA MET A 366 12.62 -2.12 -6.77
C MET A 366 11.91 -3.47 -6.59
N LYS A 367 11.03 -3.82 -7.53
CA LYS A 367 10.31 -5.11 -7.52
C LYS A 367 11.28 -6.30 -7.62
N ARG A 368 12.30 -6.24 -8.48
CA ARG A 368 13.29 -7.31 -8.63
C ARG A 368 14.09 -7.54 -7.37
N LYS A 369 14.63 -6.47 -6.77
CA LYS A 369 15.37 -6.56 -5.49
C LYS A 369 14.51 -7.18 -4.40
N ALA A 370 13.27 -6.71 -4.31
CA ALA A 370 12.34 -7.21 -3.32
C ALA A 370 11.97 -8.67 -3.54
N VAL A 371 11.74 -9.10 -4.78
CA VAL A 371 11.43 -10.50 -5.09
C VAL A 371 12.67 -11.39 -4.94
N ALA A 372 13.89 -10.87 -5.09
CA ALA A 372 15.10 -11.64 -4.83
C ALA A 372 15.29 -11.95 -3.33
N ASP A 373 14.74 -11.12 -2.45
CA ASP A 373 14.70 -11.35 -1.01
C ASP A 373 13.64 -12.43 -0.68
N GLU A 374 14.11 -13.61 -0.25
CA GLU A 374 13.26 -14.73 0.17
C GLU A 374 12.23 -14.29 1.21
N ALA A 375 12.60 -13.39 2.14
CA ALA A 375 11.70 -12.93 3.17
C ALA A 375 10.52 -12.10 2.63
N ASN A 376 10.72 -11.41 1.51
CA ASN A 376 9.66 -10.67 0.84
C ASN A 376 8.79 -11.56 -0.05
N LYS A 377 9.32 -12.66 -0.63
CA LYS A 377 8.49 -13.65 -1.35
C LYS A 377 7.48 -14.28 -0.40
N ASP A 378 7.97 -14.73 0.74
CA ASP A 378 7.20 -15.33 1.82
C ASP A 378 6.19 -14.34 2.39
N ALA A 379 6.61 -13.09 2.59
CA ALA A 379 5.71 -12.04 3.06
C ALA A 379 4.60 -11.72 2.05
N LEU A 380 4.92 -11.66 0.76
CA LEU A 380 3.96 -11.34 -0.29
C LEU A 380 2.98 -12.49 -0.51
N SER A 381 3.42 -13.75 -0.44
CA SER A 381 2.54 -14.92 -0.54
C SER A 381 1.55 -14.96 0.63
N TYR A 382 2.04 -14.73 1.86
CA TYR A 382 1.22 -14.63 3.06
C TYR A 382 0.20 -13.49 2.96
N LEU A 383 0.65 -12.31 2.53
CA LEU A 383 -0.19 -11.13 2.35
C LEU A 383 -1.26 -11.36 1.27
N LYS A 384 -0.89 -11.95 0.13
CA LYS A 384 -1.84 -12.31 -0.95
C LYS A 384 -2.84 -13.38 -0.50
N ALA A 385 -2.43 -14.36 0.31
CA ALA A 385 -3.33 -15.36 0.87
C ALA A 385 -4.35 -14.76 1.85
N GLY A 386 -3.90 -13.85 2.73
CA GLY A 386 -4.78 -13.11 3.64
C GLY A 386 -5.74 -12.16 2.91
N LEU A 387 -5.23 -11.40 1.94
CA LEU A 387 -6.05 -10.52 1.10
C LEU A 387 -7.01 -11.30 0.19
N GLY A 388 -6.61 -12.48 -0.29
CA GLY A 388 -7.49 -13.38 -1.04
C GLY A 388 -8.74 -13.76 -0.25
N LYS A 389 -8.60 -14.09 1.04
CA LYS A 389 -9.74 -14.37 1.93
C LYS A 389 -10.63 -13.13 2.17
N LEU A 390 -10.05 -11.92 2.16
CA LEU A 390 -10.74 -10.63 2.35
C LEU A 390 -11.46 -10.08 1.10
N PHE A 391 -10.96 -10.37 -0.10
CA PHE A 391 -11.51 -9.86 -1.36
C PHE A 391 -12.32 -10.90 -2.15
N PHE A 392 -12.17 -12.21 -1.91
CA PHE A 392 -12.94 -13.27 -2.56
C PHE A 392 -14.13 -13.80 -1.73
N SER A 393 -14.50 -13.14 -0.63
CA SER A 393 -15.74 -13.41 0.12
C SER A 393 -16.97 -12.66 -0.44
N VAL A 394 -16.90 -12.20 -1.69
CA VAL A 394 -18.08 -11.78 -2.48
C VAL A 394 -18.14 -12.67 -3.73
N GLN A 395 -18.77 -13.83 -3.58
CA GLN A 395 -19.41 -14.55 -4.67
C GLN A 395 -20.89 -14.70 -4.34
#